data_AF-A0A2U3V6H9-F1
#
_entry.id   AF-A0A2U3V6H9-F1
#
_cell.length_a   1.000
_cell.length_b   1.000
_cell.length_c   1.000
_cell.angle_alpha   90.00
_cell.angle_beta   90.00
_cell.angle_gamma   90.00
#
_symmetry.space_group_name_H-M   'P 1'
#
loop_
_entity.id
_entity.type
_entity.pdbx_description
1 polymer ?
#
loop_
_entity_poly.entity_id
_entity_poly.type
_entity_poly.pdbx_seq_one_letter_code
_entity_poly.pdbx_strand_id
1 'polypeptide(L)'
;MAPASLILLGATVILQVDLLPDKKFLLLPPVNFTIKAINLAQVLLRWEPNTDQEQRNVQLGYHVKINAPQEEDYETRNTESRRITILHKGFSASVQTVPWNDRSLQPSSWVSAELRAPPGSPGTSIVNLTCTTNTKANNYTHLRPYQVSLHCTWLVGKDAPEDTQYFLYYRYGSWTEECQEYSKDTLQRNIACWFPRTFINSKGRDSLAVYVNGSSEEAVIKPFDELFALHAIDRVNPPAKVTAEIEGTCLSIQWEKPVSAFPVHCFDYEVKIYNTRKGYFQTEKMTTNTFISVIDGISEYSIQVRAAVSSVCRAVGPSSEWSQPIYVGNNEQKPWTKWFLIAVMATVCFILLIFSLICRICHLWTKVFPPVPAPKSNIKEFFVTINYEKTGSSETQIEVISYAEEAGSETLEDSVF
;
A
#
# COMPACT_ATOMS: atom_id res chain seq x y z
N MET A 1 -17.09 115.63 47.04
CA MET A 1 -15.93 115.15 46.26
C MET A 1 -15.55 113.78 46.79
N ALA A 2 -15.16 112.87 45.89
CA ALA A 2 -14.91 111.43 46.07
C ALA A 2 -16.15 110.52 46.12
N PRO A 3 -16.51 109.85 45.00
CA PRO A 3 -17.51 108.78 44.99
C PRO A 3 -16.88 107.43 45.35
N ALA A 4 -17.68 106.60 46.04
CA ALA A 4 -17.33 105.27 46.53
C ALA A 4 -17.15 104.26 45.38
N SER A 5 -16.08 103.47 45.47
CA SER A 5 -15.81 102.32 44.60
C SER A 5 -16.72 101.15 44.98
N LEU A 6 -17.53 100.68 44.03
CA LEU A 6 -18.25 99.41 44.09
C LEU A 6 -17.68 98.49 43.00
N ILE A 7 -17.10 97.38 43.46
CA ILE A 7 -16.48 96.33 42.65
C ILE A 7 -17.61 95.50 42.02
N LEU A 8 -17.66 95.47 40.69
CA LEU A 8 -18.54 94.58 39.91
C LEU A 8 -17.69 93.42 39.37
N LEU A 9 -17.86 92.25 39.98
CA LEU A 9 -17.34 90.96 39.50
C LEU A 9 -18.08 90.57 38.21
N GLY A 10 -17.44 90.75 37.07
CA GLY A 10 -17.89 90.20 35.80
C GLY A 10 -17.63 88.69 35.77
N ALA A 11 -18.69 87.89 35.88
CA ALA A 11 -18.64 86.47 35.57
C ALA A 11 -18.63 86.28 34.05
N THR A 12 -17.47 85.95 33.49
CA THR A 12 -17.37 85.48 32.10
C THR A 12 -17.89 84.06 32.02
N VAL A 13 -19.13 83.90 31.57
CA VAL A 13 -19.66 82.62 31.09
C VAL A 13 -18.96 82.31 29.77
N ILE A 14 -17.96 81.43 29.84
CA ILE A 14 -17.39 80.80 28.66
C ILE A 14 -18.42 79.78 28.20
N LEU A 15 -19.07 80.04 27.06
CA LEU A 15 -19.86 79.04 26.36
C LEU A 15 -18.94 77.86 26.03
N GLN A 16 -19.17 76.75 26.73
CA GLN A 16 -18.56 75.48 26.44
C GLN A 16 -18.99 75.09 25.04
N VAL A 17 -18.06 75.16 24.09
CA VAL A 17 -18.24 74.57 22.76
C VAL A 17 -18.43 73.07 23.00
N ASP A 18 -19.65 72.59 22.81
CA ASP A 18 -19.95 71.18 22.70
C ASP A 18 -19.03 70.60 21.62
N LEU A 19 -17.98 69.91 22.06
CA LEU A 19 -17.22 69.00 21.23
C LEU A 19 -18.19 67.90 20.80
N LEU A 20 -18.74 68.04 19.59
CA LEU A 20 -19.37 66.94 18.86
C LEU A 20 -18.47 65.70 19.02
N PRO A 21 -19.00 64.55 19.47
CA PRO A 21 -18.19 63.36 19.61
C PRO A 21 -17.60 63.01 18.25
N ASP A 22 -16.27 62.85 18.19
CA ASP A 22 -15.53 62.40 17.03
C ASP A 22 -16.31 61.28 16.36
N LYS A 23 -16.76 61.51 15.11
CA LYS A 23 -17.53 60.55 14.34
C LYS A 23 -16.69 59.26 14.27
N LYS A 24 -17.09 58.24 15.05
CA LYS A 24 -16.37 56.96 15.08
C LYS A 24 -16.30 56.45 13.65
N PHE A 25 -15.10 56.28 13.13
CA PHE A 25 -14.87 55.73 11.80
C PHE A 25 -15.35 54.28 11.81
N LEU A 26 -16.43 54.00 11.09
CA LEU A 26 -17.03 52.67 11.00
C LEU A 26 -16.60 52.03 9.69
N LEU A 27 -16.07 50.80 9.79
CA LEU A 27 -15.82 49.98 8.61
C LEU A 27 -17.14 49.36 8.15
N LEU A 28 -17.38 49.43 6.85
CA LEU A 28 -18.54 48.83 6.21
C LEU A 28 -18.22 47.41 5.71
N PRO A 29 -19.21 46.49 5.73
CA PRO A 29 -19.05 45.15 5.18
C PRO A 29 -18.76 45.19 3.68
N PRO A 30 -17.98 44.23 3.15
CA PRO A 30 -17.83 44.07 1.71
C PRO A 30 -19.17 43.69 1.07
N VAL A 31 -19.32 43.99 -0.22
CA VAL A 31 -20.55 43.73 -0.99
C VAL A 31 -20.33 42.63 -2.02
N ASN A 32 -21.42 42.11 -2.60
CA ASN A 32 -21.38 41.10 -3.68
C ASN A 32 -20.55 39.85 -3.34
N PHE A 33 -20.58 39.40 -2.08
CA PHE A 33 -19.87 38.20 -1.67
C PHE A 33 -20.51 36.94 -2.28
N THR A 34 -19.73 36.21 -3.06
CA THR A 34 -20.16 35.01 -3.78
C THR A 34 -19.16 33.87 -3.62
N ILE A 35 -19.68 32.64 -3.64
CA ILE A 35 -18.92 31.40 -3.61
C ILE A 35 -19.28 30.60 -4.84
N LYS A 36 -18.29 30.23 -5.65
CA LYS A 36 -18.48 29.43 -6.86
C LYS A 36 -17.57 28.22 -6.86
N ALA A 37 -18.13 27.04 -7.09
CA ALA A 37 -17.34 25.87 -7.43
C ALA A 37 -16.75 26.05 -8.83
N ILE A 38 -15.43 25.97 -8.95
CA ILE A 38 -14.72 26.20 -10.22
C ILE A 38 -14.06 24.94 -10.78
N ASN A 39 -13.77 23.95 -9.92
CA ASN A 39 -13.23 22.65 -10.30
C ASN A 39 -13.46 21.64 -9.16
N LEU A 40 -13.08 20.36 -9.34
CA LEU A 40 -13.20 19.31 -8.33
C LEU A 40 -12.54 19.73 -7.01
N ALA A 41 -13.29 19.69 -5.91
CA ALA A 41 -12.82 20.12 -4.60
C ALA A 41 -12.14 21.52 -4.60
N GLN A 42 -12.63 22.45 -5.44
CA GLN A 42 -12.06 23.80 -5.55
C GLN A 42 -13.13 24.87 -5.70
N VAL A 43 -13.05 25.89 -4.84
CA VAL A 43 -13.98 27.02 -4.80
C VAL A 43 -13.27 28.36 -4.96
N LEU A 44 -13.98 29.31 -5.54
CA LEU A 44 -13.58 30.71 -5.65
C LEU A 44 -14.53 31.55 -4.80
N LEU A 45 -13.96 32.22 -3.81
CA LEU A 45 -14.61 33.25 -3.01
C LEU A 45 -14.31 34.60 -3.67
N ARG A 46 -15.33 35.42 -3.91
CA ARG A 46 -15.18 36.75 -4.51
C ARG A 46 -16.12 37.74 -3.85
N TRP A 47 -15.62 38.93 -3.55
CA TRP A 47 -16.38 40.06 -3.01
C TRP A 47 -15.90 41.36 -3.63
N GLU A 48 -16.58 42.45 -3.34
CA GLU A 48 -16.22 43.79 -3.79
C GLU A 48 -16.11 44.74 -2.58
N PRO A 49 -15.18 45.73 -2.63
CA PRO A 49 -15.11 46.75 -1.61
C PRO A 49 -16.42 47.55 -1.53
N ASN A 50 -16.80 47.98 -0.33
CA ASN A 50 -17.98 48.82 -0.18
C ASN A 50 -17.71 50.23 -0.74
N THR A 51 -18.51 50.68 -1.71
CA THR A 51 -18.36 51.98 -2.36
C THR A 51 -18.67 53.15 -1.43
N ASP A 52 -19.47 52.91 -0.39
CA ASP A 52 -19.89 53.93 0.58
C ASP A 52 -18.85 54.10 1.71
N GLN A 53 -17.75 53.35 1.67
CA GLN A 53 -16.69 53.43 2.65
C GLN A 53 -15.99 54.79 2.58
N GLU A 54 -15.98 55.51 3.71
CA GLU A 54 -15.24 56.77 3.83
C GLU A 54 -13.76 56.57 3.48
N GLN A 55 -13.28 57.31 2.47
CA GLN A 55 -11.89 57.30 2.03
C GLN A 55 -11.02 58.05 3.05
N ARG A 56 -10.43 57.31 3.99
CA ARG A 56 -9.28 57.75 4.79
C ARG A 56 -8.00 57.09 4.27
N ASN A 57 -6.84 57.64 4.64
CA ASN A 57 -5.52 57.04 4.42
C ASN A 57 -5.28 55.75 5.26
N VAL A 58 -6.30 54.91 5.44
CA VAL A 58 -6.23 53.66 6.17
C VAL A 58 -6.14 52.52 5.16
N GLN A 59 -5.10 51.69 5.28
CA GLN A 59 -5.01 50.47 4.49
C GLN A 59 -6.01 49.45 5.01
N LEU A 60 -6.98 49.10 4.19
CA LEU A 60 -8.00 48.08 4.50
C LEU A 60 -7.58 46.71 3.97
N GLY A 61 -8.03 45.68 4.66
CA GLY A 61 -7.97 44.29 4.23
C GLY A 61 -9.27 43.57 4.59
N TYR A 62 -9.25 42.26 4.44
CA TYR A 62 -10.40 41.40 4.65
C TYR A 62 -10.00 40.23 5.54
N HIS A 63 -10.84 39.94 6.53
CA HIS A 63 -10.78 38.73 7.31
C HIS A 63 -11.81 37.77 6.74
N VAL A 64 -11.37 36.62 6.26
CA VAL A 64 -12.21 35.55 5.75
C VAL A 64 -12.23 34.40 6.76
N LYS A 65 -13.43 33.93 7.08
CA LYS A 65 -13.66 32.77 7.94
C LYS A 65 -14.41 31.71 7.14
N ILE A 66 -13.85 30.51 7.03
CA ILE A 66 -14.53 29.31 6.55
C ILE A 66 -15.27 28.73 7.75
N ASN A 67 -16.59 28.56 7.62
CA ASN A 67 -17.44 28.03 8.70
C ASN A 67 -17.66 26.51 8.55
N ALA A 68 -17.74 26.02 7.30
CA ALA A 68 -17.91 24.60 6.99
C ALA A 68 -17.27 24.28 5.62
N PRO A 69 -16.78 23.04 5.40
CA PRO A 69 -16.86 21.86 6.27
C PRO A 69 -15.78 21.79 7.37
N GLN A 70 -14.73 22.59 7.27
CA GLN A 70 -13.65 22.69 8.24
C GLN A 70 -13.42 24.16 8.58
N GLU A 71 -13.42 24.50 9.86
CA GLU A 71 -13.20 25.88 10.31
C GLU A 71 -11.75 26.30 10.05
N GLU A 72 -11.57 27.42 9.37
CA GLU A 72 -10.28 28.06 9.07
C GLU A 72 -10.54 29.56 8.96
N ASP A 73 -9.61 30.39 9.43
CA ASP A 73 -9.64 31.82 9.23
C ASP A 73 -8.31 32.37 8.73
N TYR A 74 -8.37 33.46 7.98
CA TYR A 74 -7.20 34.13 7.43
C TYR A 74 -7.50 35.56 7.02
N GLU A 75 -6.45 36.38 6.95
CA GLU A 75 -6.53 37.75 6.46
C GLU A 75 -5.94 37.86 5.05
N THR A 76 -6.53 38.70 4.20
CA THR A 76 -6.04 38.97 2.85
C THR A 76 -6.37 40.40 2.43
N ARG A 77 -5.57 40.95 1.51
CA ARG A 77 -5.83 42.24 0.86
C ARG A 77 -6.55 42.10 -0.49
N ASN A 78 -6.62 40.87 -1.01
CA ASN A 78 -7.29 40.60 -2.27
C ASN A 78 -8.80 40.56 -2.07
N THR A 79 -9.55 40.81 -3.13
CA THR A 79 -11.02 40.71 -3.17
C THR A 79 -11.49 39.35 -3.69
N GLU A 80 -10.55 38.43 -3.88
CA GLU A 80 -10.80 37.06 -4.29
C GLU A 80 -9.87 36.08 -3.57
N SER A 81 -10.35 34.87 -3.33
CA SER A 81 -9.59 33.81 -2.70
C SER A 81 -10.01 32.44 -3.25
N ARG A 82 -9.02 31.68 -3.72
CA ARG A 82 -9.21 30.30 -4.20
C ARG A 82 -8.92 29.33 -3.06
N ARG A 83 -9.82 28.37 -2.82
CA ARG A 83 -9.68 27.37 -1.77
C ARG A 83 -9.86 25.96 -2.31
N ILE A 84 -9.09 25.03 -1.74
CA ILE A 84 -9.17 23.60 -2.03
C ILE A 84 -9.86 22.95 -0.83
N THR A 85 -11.02 22.34 -1.04
CA THR A 85 -11.86 21.79 0.03
C THR A 85 -12.89 20.82 -0.55
N ILE A 86 -13.37 19.88 0.27
CA ILE A 86 -14.42 18.94 -0.13
C ILE A 86 -15.76 19.67 -0.29
N LEU A 87 -16.56 19.29 -1.29
CA LEU A 87 -17.81 19.97 -1.65
C LEU A 87 -19.05 19.10 -1.47
N HIS A 88 -18.92 17.78 -1.30
CA HIS A 88 -20.07 16.88 -1.08
C HIS A 88 -20.85 17.18 0.22
N LYS A 89 -20.24 17.92 1.16
CA LYS A 89 -20.88 18.39 2.40
C LYS A 89 -21.44 19.82 2.32
N GLY A 90 -21.30 20.48 1.18
CA GLY A 90 -21.50 21.92 1.06
C GLY A 90 -20.32 22.71 1.63
N PHE A 91 -20.35 24.03 1.44
CA PHE A 91 -19.28 24.93 1.86
C PHE A 91 -19.90 26.25 2.32
N SER A 92 -19.43 26.81 3.42
CA SER A 92 -19.90 28.13 3.88
C SER A 92 -18.75 28.97 4.40
N ALA A 93 -18.81 30.26 4.10
CA ALA A 93 -17.79 31.20 4.52
C ALA A 93 -18.41 32.56 4.83
N SER A 94 -17.65 33.36 5.57
CA SER A 94 -17.97 34.72 5.95
C SER A 94 -16.76 35.62 5.70
N VAL A 95 -17.00 36.86 5.31
CA VAL A 95 -15.96 37.86 5.11
C VAL A 95 -16.36 39.19 5.75
N GLN A 96 -15.39 39.86 6.36
CA GLN A 96 -15.55 41.21 6.90
C GLN A 96 -14.35 42.07 6.54
N THR A 97 -14.55 43.39 6.56
CA THR A 97 -13.51 44.40 6.33
C THR A 97 -12.79 44.65 7.64
N VAL A 98 -11.46 44.63 7.60
CA VAL A 98 -10.59 44.87 8.77
C VAL A 98 -9.53 45.92 8.44
N PRO A 99 -9.09 46.70 9.43
CA PRO A 99 -7.94 47.59 9.25
C PRO A 99 -6.66 46.74 9.18
N TRP A 100 -5.83 46.96 8.16
CA TRP A 100 -4.65 46.11 7.93
C TRP A 100 -3.51 46.39 8.93
N ASN A 101 -3.23 47.67 9.20
CA ASN A 101 -2.12 48.09 10.07
C ASN A 101 -2.58 48.59 11.45
N ASP A 102 -3.81 49.09 11.55
CA ASP A 102 -4.30 49.78 12.74
C ASP A 102 -5.44 49.01 13.41
N ARG A 103 -5.07 48.12 14.36
CA ARG A 103 -6.03 47.31 15.11
C ARG A 103 -6.89 48.12 16.11
N SER A 104 -6.73 49.44 16.18
CA SER A 104 -7.59 50.30 17.02
C SER A 104 -9.01 50.45 16.46
N LEU A 105 -9.19 50.24 15.15
CA LEU A 105 -10.49 50.32 14.49
C LEU A 105 -11.27 49.01 14.62
N GLN A 106 -12.57 49.14 14.90
CA GLN A 106 -13.47 48.00 14.94
C GLN A 106 -13.69 47.43 13.53
N PRO A 107 -13.64 46.08 13.36
CA PRO A 107 -14.02 45.42 12.12
C PRO A 107 -15.44 45.75 11.70
N SER A 108 -15.74 45.59 10.41
CA SER A 108 -17.12 45.65 9.93
C SER A 108 -17.92 44.41 10.31
N SER A 109 -19.23 44.42 10.04
CA SER A 109 -20.08 43.24 10.19
C SER A 109 -19.69 42.15 9.18
N TRP A 110 -19.91 40.88 9.55
CA TRP A 110 -19.72 39.75 8.65
C TRP A 110 -20.77 39.71 7.54
N VAL A 111 -20.32 39.37 6.33
CA VAL A 111 -21.17 38.98 5.20
C VAL A 111 -20.91 37.52 4.91
N SER A 112 -21.97 36.71 4.84
CA SER A 112 -21.85 35.26 4.68
C SER A 112 -22.46 34.79 3.38
N ALA A 113 -21.89 33.74 2.82
CA ALA A 113 -22.42 33.04 1.66
C ALA A 113 -22.22 31.54 1.85
N GLU A 114 -23.06 30.75 1.18
CA GLU A 114 -23.02 29.29 1.24
C GLU A 114 -23.17 28.68 -0.16
N LEU A 115 -22.43 27.60 -0.38
CA LEU A 115 -22.62 26.65 -1.46
C LEU A 115 -23.32 25.43 -0.85
N ARG A 116 -24.57 25.21 -1.27
CA ARG A 116 -25.36 24.07 -0.77
C ARG A 116 -24.71 22.75 -1.15
N ALA A 117 -24.87 21.75 -0.28
CA ALA A 117 -24.46 20.40 -0.59
C ALA A 117 -25.18 19.89 -1.86
N PRO A 118 -24.50 19.13 -2.73
CA PRO A 118 -25.12 18.53 -3.90
C PRO A 118 -26.34 17.68 -3.52
N PRO A 119 -27.37 17.60 -4.39
CA PRO A 119 -28.54 16.79 -4.14
C PRO A 119 -28.18 15.29 -4.12
N GLY A 120 -28.97 14.52 -3.39
CA GLY A 120 -28.90 13.06 -3.39
C GLY A 120 -29.41 12.44 -2.09
N SER A 121 -30.07 11.29 -2.21
CA SER A 121 -30.69 10.62 -1.07
C SER A 121 -29.61 10.13 -0.07
N PRO A 122 -29.82 10.26 1.25
CA PRO A 122 -28.93 9.68 2.24
C PRO A 122 -28.71 8.18 1.98
N GLY A 123 -27.49 7.69 2.20
CA GLY A 123 -27.16 6.27 2.01
C GLY A 123 -26.88 5.83 0.57
N THR A 124 -27.15 6.68 -0.44
CA THR A 124 -26.80 6.41 -1.85
C THR A 124 -25.33 6.70 -2.18
N SER A 125 -24.66 7.52 -1.37
CA SER A 125 -23.26 7.88 -1.60
C SER A 125 -22.33 6.69 -1.39
N ILE A 126 -21.22 6.67 -2.12
CA ILE A 126 -20.16 5.67 -1.91
C ILE A 126 -19.61 5.76 -0.48
N VAL A 127 -19.05 4.64 0.00
CA VAL A 127 -18.37 4.58 1.29
C VAL A 127 -17.00 3.91 1.17
N ASN A 128 -16.11 4.20 2.11
CA ASN A 128 -14.75 3.63 2.16
C ASN A 128 -13.95 3.83 0.87
N LEU A 129 -13.95 5.05 0.33
CA LEU A 129 -13.05 5.41 -0.75
C LEU A 129 -11.61 5.27 -0.27
N THR A 130 -10.82 4.44 -0.95
CA THR A 130 -9.39 4.32 -0.71
C THR A 130 -8.66 4.47 -2.03
N CYS A 131 -7.56 5.22 -2.01
CA CYS A 131 -6.74 5.46 -3.19
C CYS A 131 -5.27 5.19 -2.86
N THR A 132 -4.55 4.68 -3.85
CA THR A 132 -3.12 4.38 -3.75
C THR A 132 -2.43 4.82 -5.03
N THR A 133 -1.27 5.45 -4.90
CA THR A 133 -0.42 5.78 -6.04
C THR A 133 0.80 4.86 -6.07
N ASN A 134 1.28 4.53 -7.26
CA ASN A 134 2.54 3.81 -7.41
C ASN A 134 3.35 4.39 -8.57
N THR A 135 4.65 4.55 -8.33
CA THR A 135 5.59 5.06 -9.33
C THR A 135 6.20 3.92 -10.14
N LYS A 136 6.18 4.00 -11.46
CA LYS A 136 6.87 3.07 -12.36
C LYS A 136 7.90 3.81 -13.20
N ALA A 137 8.97 3.12 -13.58
CA ALA A 137 9.92 3.63 -14.56
C ALA A 137 9.22 3.70 -15.92
N ASN A 138 9.39 4.82 -16.61
CA ASN A 138 8.87 5.03 -17.95
C ASN A 138 10.01 4.85 -18.95
N ASN A 139 9.93 3.79 -19.76
CA ASN A 139 10.99 3.43 -20.70
C ASN A 139 10.94 4.23 -22.01
N TYR A 140 9.87 5.01 -22.24
CA TYR A 140 9.62 5.62 -23.56
C TYR A 140 10.17 7.04 -23.72
N THR A 141 10.34 7.81 -22.64
CA THR A 141 10.74 9.22 -22.75
C THR A 141 11.76 9.63 -21.69
N HIS A 142 12.94 10.09 -22.13
CA HIS A 142 14.00 10.61 -21.24
C HIS A 142 13.55 11.83 -20.41
N LEU A 143 12.56 12.59 -20.89
CA LEU A 143 12.05 13.80 -20.23
C LEU A 143 11.15 13.52 -19.02
N ARG A 144 10.50 12.34 -18.98
CA ARG A 144 9.68 11.90 -17.84
C ARG A 144 10.04 10.46 -17.52
N PRO A 145 11.15 10.22 -16.80
CA PRO A 145 11.63 8.87 -16.51
C PRO A 145 10.73 8.08 -15.56
N TYR A 146 9.75 8.74 -14.94
CA TYR A 146 8.81 8.12 -14.02
C TYR A 146 7.37 8.46 -14.39
N GLN A 147 6.51 7.49 -14.19
CA GLN A 147 5.07 7.60 -14.36
C GLN A 147 4.36 7.20 -13.08
N VAL A 148 3.36 7.96 -12.70
CA VAL A 148 2.52 7.66 -11.54
C VAL A 148 1.22 7.03 -12.03
N SER A 149 0.90 5.89 -11.43
CA SER A 149 -0.39 5.22 -11.56
C SER A 149 -1.25 5.50 -10.32
N LEU A 150 -2.56 5.49 -10.48
CA LEU A 150 -3.54 5.70 -9.41
C LEU A 150 -4.55 4.55 -9.42
N HIS A 151 -4.71 3.89 -8.28
CA HIS A 151 -5.72 2.85 -8.08
C HIS A 151 -6.63 3.26 -6.93
N CYS A 152 -7.94 3.30 -7.19
CA CYS A 152 -8.93 3.63 -6.18
C CYS A 152 -10.01 2.55 -6.10
N THR A 153 -10.50 2.28 -4.89
CA THR A 153 -11.60 1.35 -4.63
C THR A 153 -12.60 1.97 -3.66
N TRP A 154 -13.86 1.61 -3.77
CA TRP A 154 -14.93 2.04 -2.87
C TRP A 154 -15.98 0.94 -2.71
N LEU A 155 -16.85 1.10 -1.71
CA LEU A 155 -18.03 0.30 -1.53
C LEU A 155 -19.27 1.08 -1.97
N VAL A 156 -20.24 0.35 -2.50
CA VAL A 156 -21.52 0.90 -2.94
C VAL A 156 -22.31 1.40 -1.73
N GLY A 157 -23.03 2.51 -1.89
CA GLY A 157 -23.92 3.05 -0.86
C GLY A 157 -24.96 2.03 -0.42
N LYS A 158 -25.24 1.98 0.88
CA LYS A 158 -26.17 1.00 1.48
C LYS A 158 -27.58 1.10 0.89
N ASP A 159 -28.02 2.30 0.60
CA ASP A 159 -29.36 2.60 0.08
C ASP A 159 -29.30 2.98 -1.41
N ALA A 160 -28.19 2.68 -2.08
CA ALA A 160 -28.06 2.90 -3.52
C ALA A 160 -28.87 1.84 -4.29
N PRO A 161 -29.75 2.25 -5.22
CA PRO A 161 -30.47 1.34 -6.11
C PRO A 161 -29.56 0.37 -6.86
N GLU A 162 -30.10 -0.78 -7.27
CA GLU A 162 -29.34 -1.82 -7.97
C GLU A 162 -28.81 -1.37 -9.34
N ASP A 163 -29.52 -0.46 -10.01
CA ASP A 163 -29.16 0.12 -11.30
C ASP A 163 -28.09 1.23 -11.20
N THR A 164 -27.64 1.57 -9.99
CA THR A 164 -26.68 2.66 -9.77
C THR A 164 -25.35 2.40 -10.46
N GLN A 165 -24.93 3.32 -11.33
CA GLN A 165 -23.58 3.33 -11.89
C GLN A 165 -22.75 4.47 -11.31
N TYR A 166 -21.48 4.20 -10.98
CA TYR A 166 -20.54 5.17 -10.41
C TYR A 166 -19.47 5.59 -11.42
N PHE A 167 -19.07 6.87 -11.36
CA PHE A 167 -18.00 7.41 -12.21
C PHE A 167 -17.01 8.18 -11.36
N LEU A 168 -15.72 7.90 -11.56
CA LEU A 168 -14.63 8.48 -10.78
C LEU A 168 -13.83 9.47 -11.63
N TYR A 169 -13.58 10.63 -11.04
CA TYR A 169 -12.74 11.69 -11.57
C TYR A 169 -11.64 12.03 -10.56
N TYR A 170 -10.45 12.35 -11.05
CA TYR A 170 -9.40 12.91 -10.20
C TYR A 170 -8.93 14.27 -10.73
N ARG A 171 -8.44 15.11 -9.83
CA ARG A 171 -7.73 16.35 -10.17
C ARG A 171 -6.40 16.45 -9.45
N TYR A 172 -5.36 16.74 -10.21
CA TYR A 172 -4.04 17.09 -9.69
C TYR A 172 -3.52 18.37 -10.37
N GLY A 173 -3.30 19.42 -9.57
CA GLY A 173 -3.01 20.76 -10.10
C GLY A 173 -4.17 21.27 -10.99
N SER A 174 -3.85 21.56 -12.25
CA SER A 174 -4.80 22.00 -13.29
C SER A 174 -5.41 20.86 -14.11
N TRP A 175 -4.92 19.63 -13.97
CA TRP A 175 -5.36 18.49 -14.78
C TRP A 175 -6.50 17.76 -14.09
N THR A 176 -7.54 17.44 -14.85
CA THR A 176 -8.70 16.66 -14.41
C THR A 176 -8.96 15.56 -15.42
N GLU A 177 -9.13 14.33 -14.96
CA GLU A 177 -9.40 13.18 -15.83
C GLU A 177 -10.49 12.28 -15.24
N GLU A 178 -11.28 11.69 -16.14
CA GLU A 178 -12.25 10.65 -15.84
C GLU A 178 -11.63 9.27 -16.01
N CYS A 179 -11.96 8.35 -15.11
CA CYS A 179 -11.52 6.97 -15.20
C CYS A 179 -12.15 6.23 -16.39
N GLN A 180 -11.34 5.41 -17.05
CA GLN A 180 -11.77 4.59 -18.20
C GLN A 180 -11.72 3.09 -17.90
N GLU A 181 -10.85 2.65 -16.98
CA GLU A 181 -10.65 1.24 -16.65
C GLU A 181 -11.23 0.93 -15.27
N TYR A 182 -12.47 0.44 -15.25
CA TYR A 182 -13.19 0.09 -14.02
C TYR A 182 -13.18 -1.41 -13.76
N SER A 183 -13.13 -1.78 -12.48
CA SER A 183 -13.56 -3.10 -12.02
C SER A 183 -14.97 -3.02 -11.44
N LYS A 184 -15.77 -4.04 -11.74
CA LYS A 184 -17.20 -4.07 -11.43
C LYS A 184 -17.55 -5.16 -10.43
N ASP A 185 -18.62 -4.93 -9.67
CA ASP A 185 -19.22 -5.95 -8.82
C ASP A 185 -20.10 -6.94 -9.63
N THR A 186 -20.76 -7.86 -8.92
CA THR A 186 -21.67 -8.85 -9.51
C THR A 186 -22.87 -8.23 -10.23
N LEU A 187 -23.28 -7.02 -9.84
CA LEU A 187 -24.39 -6.26 -10.44
C LEU A 187 -23.90 -5.27 -11.52
N GLN A 188 -22.66 -5.41 -11.99
CA GLN A 188 -22.06 -4.54 -13.02
C GLN A 188 -21.89 -3.07 -12.61
N ARG A 189 -21.89 -2.78 -11.30
CA ARG A 189 -21.63 -1.45 -10.76
C ARG A 189 -20.12 -1.25 -10.58
N ASN A 190 -19.60 -0.09 -10.96
CA ASN A 190 -18.20 0.24 -10.80
C ASN A 190 -17.86 0.36 -9.30
N ILE A 191 -16.84 -0.38 -8.86
CA ILE A 191 -16.37 -0.41 -7.45
C ILE A 191 -14.87 -0.12 -7.31
N ALA A 192 -14.14 -0.13 -8.42
CA ALA A 192 -12.74 0.26 -8.45
C ALA A 192 -12.39 0.89 -9.79
N CYS A 193 -11.34 1.71 -9.78
CA CYS A 193 -10.82 2.40 -10.94
C CYS A 193 -9.29 2.29 -10.97
N TRP A 194 -8.76 2.08 -12.17
CA TRP A 194 -7.34 2.08 -12.45
C TRP A 194 -6.96 3.14 -13.48
N PHE A 195 -6.03 4.03 -13.10
CA PHE A 195 -5.31 4.89 -14.04
C PHE A 195 -3.89 4.35 -14.20
N PRO A 196 -3.56 3.69 -15.33
CA PRO A 196 -2.20 3.23 -15.56
C PRO A 196 -1.21 4.40 -15.66
N ARG A 197 -1.71 5.56 -16.08
CA ARG A 197 -0.94 6.77 -16.39
C ARG A 197 -1.71 7.99 -15.91
N THR A 198 -1.06 8.87 -15.17
CA THR A 198 -1.67 10.10 -14.65
C THR A 198 -0.77 11.32 -14.87
N PHE A 199 -1.34 12.51 -14.67
CA PHE A 199 -0.60 13.78 -14.59
C PHE A 199 -0.05 14.08 -13.19
N ILE A 200 -0.17 13.14 -12.25
CA ILE A 200 0.31 13.30 -10.87
C ILE A 200 1.84 13.41 -10.88
N ASN A 201 2.35 14.46 -10.23
CA ASN A 201 3.77 14.62 -10.05
C ASN A 201 4.27 13.70 -8.94
N SER A 202 5.19 12.78 -9.26
CA SER A 202 5.79 11.85 -8.31
C SER A 202 6.48 12.53 -7.13
N LYS A 203 7.04 13.74 -7.32
CA LYS A 203 7.63 14.59 -6.26
C LYS A 203 6.68 15.68 -5.75
N GLY A 204 5.44 15.68 -6.21
CA GLY A 204 4.42 16.66 -5.85
C GLY A 204 4.17 16.76 -4.35
N ARG A 205 3.74 17.95 -3.92
CA ARG A 205 3.25 18.22 -2.56
C ARG A 205 1.77 18.63 -2.55
N ASP A 206 1.19 18.85 -3.72
CA ASP A 206 -0.21 19.24 -3.84
C ASP A 206 -1.12 18.08 -3.45
N SER A 207 -2.34 18.41 -3.01
CA SER A 207 -3.37 17.43 -2.71
C SER A 207 -3.97 16.88 -4.01
N LEU A 208 -4.19 15.57 -4.03
CA LEU A 208 -4.99 14.88 -5.04
C LEU A 208 -6.45 14.99 -4.63
N ALA A 209 -7.29 15.57 -5.48
CA ALA A 209 -8.74 15.54 -5.28
C ALA A 209 -9.31 14.35 -6.05
N VAL A 210 -10.15 13.55 -5.40
CA VAL A 210 -10.90 12.46 -6.03
C VAL A 210 -12.37 12.72 -5.81
N TYR A 211 -13.16 12.62 -6.87
CA TYR A 211 -14.59 12.84 -6.90
C TYR A 211 -15.27 11.64 -7.52
N VAL A 212 -16.29 11.11 -6.85
CA VAL A 212 -17.11 10.01 -7.36
C VAL A 212 -18.56 10.45 -7.35
N ASN A 213 -19.22 10.43 -8.51
CA ASN A 213 -20.66 10.60 -8.63
C ASN A 213 -21.31 9.29 -9.08
N GLY A 214 -22.63 9.31 -9.19
CA GLY A 214 -23.35 8.20 -9.79
C GLY A 214 -24.65 8.63 -10.45
N SER A 215 -25.21 7.72 -11.22
CA SER A 215 -26.50 7.85 -11.89
C SER A 215 -27.34 6.62 -11.64
N SER A 216 -28.63 6.81 -11.42
CA SER A 216 -29.67 5.79 -11.31
C SER A 216 -30.98 6.39 -11.83
N GLU A 217 -31.84 5.56 -12.41
CA GLU A 217 -33.20 5.95 -12.82
C GLU A 217 -34.14 6.11 -11.61
N GLU A 218 -33.86 5.40 -10.52
CA GLU A 218 -34.70 5.35 -9.32
C GLU A 218 -34.41 6.48 -8.32
N ALA A 219 -33.14 6.89 -8.20
CA ALA A 219 -32.74 7.89 -7.21
C ALA A 219 -31.60 8.79 -7.66
N VAL A 220 -31.60 10.03 -7.16
CA VAL A 220 -30.44 10.92 -7.28
C VAL A 220 -29.36 10.45 -6.33
N ILE A 221 -28.23 10.04 -6.89
CA ILE A 221 -27.08 9.53 -6.14
C ILE A 221 -26.26 10.68 -5.58
N LYS A 222 -26.03 10.65 -4.26
CA LYS A 222 -25.24 11.67 -3.58
C LYS A 222 -23.75 11.53 -3.93
N PRO A 223 -23.11 12.54 -4.53
CA PRO A 223 -21.68 12.45 -4.86
C PRO A 223 -20.81 12.47 -3.61
N PHE A 224 -19.57 12.04 -3.76
CA PHE A 224 -18.56 12.00 -2.71
C PHE A 224 -17.24 12.58 -3.24
N ASP A 225 -16.57 13.39 -2.44
CA ASP A 225 -15.21 13.84 -2.74
C ASP A 225 -14.29 13.85 -1.52
N GLU A 226 -13.02 13.57 -1.79
CA GLU A 226 -11.98 13.48 -0.77
C GLU A 226 -10.67 14.06 -1.30
N LEU A 227 -9.90 14.64 -0.38
CA LEU A 227 -8.58 15.20 -0.64
C LEU A 227 -7.53 14.29 -0.03
N PHE A 228 -6.67 13.72 -0.86
CA PHE A 228 -5.57 12.88 -0.44
C PHE A 228 -4.25 13.64 -0.51
N ALA A 229 -3.49 13.62 0.58
CA ALA A 229 -2.10 14.04 0.54
C ALA A 229 -1.27 12.92 -0.11
N LEU A 230 -0.49 13.23 -1.14
CA LEU A 230 0.24 12.21 -1.90
C LEU A 230 1.15 11.33 -1.01
N HIS A 231 1.79 11.91 0.00
CA HIS A 231 2.64 11.16 0.92
C HIS A 231 1.91 10.07 1.71
N ALA A 232 0.60 10.22 1.95
CA ALA A 232 -0.18 9.25 2.70
C ALA A 232 -0.63 8.06 1.85
N ILE A 233 -0.70 8.23 0.53
CA ILE A 233 -1.23 7.22 -0.41
C ILE A 233 -0.17 6.63 -1.35
N ASP A 234 1.07 7.12 -1.31
CA ASP A 234 2.17 6.67 -2.17
C ASP A 234 2.72 5.32 -1.71
N ARG A 235 2.38 4.26 -2.45
CA ARG A 235 2.96 2.92 -2.27
C ARG A 235 4.36 2.90 -2.85
N VAL A 236 5.34 3.18 -1.98
CA VAL A 236 6.77 3.11 -2.27
C VAL A 236 7.13 1.70 -2.75
N ASN A 237 7.87 1.60 -3.85
CA ASN A 237 8.37 0.31 -4.32
C ASN A 237 9.43 -0.26 -3.37
N PRO A 238 9.51 -1.59 -3.19
CA PRO A 238 10.61 -2.20 -2.45
C PRO A 238 11.97 -1.90 -3.12
N PRO A 239 13.07 -1.90 -2.36
CA PRO A 239 14.43 -1.86 -2.90
C PRO A 239 14.67 -2.95 -3.96
N ALA A 240 15.41 -2.60 -5.00
CA ALA A 240 15.77 -3.53 -6.07
C ALA A 240 17.14 -4.16 -5.81
N LYS A 241 17.39 -5.32 -6.43
CA LYS A 241 18.69 -6.03 -6.41
C LYS A 241 19.34 -6.10 -5.03
N VAL A 242 18.61 -6.68 -4.07
CA VAL A 242 19.20 -7.00 -2.76
C VAL A 242 20.19 -8.15 -2.94
N THR A 243 21.44 -7.92 -2.56
CA THR A 243 22.51 -8.91 -2.57
C THR A 243 23.11 -9.03 -1.18
N ALA A 244 23.63 -10.20 -0.87
CA ALA A 244 24.32 -10.45 0.38
C ALA A 244 25.48 -11.42 0.17
N GLU A 245 26.59 -11.14 0.83
CA GLU A 245 27.82 -11.92 0.75
C GLU A 245 28.35 -12.17 2.17
N ILE A 246 28.87 -13.37 2.40
CA ILE A 246 29.47 -13.77 3.67
C ILE A 246 30.97 -13.94 3.46
N GLU A 247 31.76 -13.14 4.16
CA GLU A 247 33.22 -13.25 4.22
C GLU A 247 33.64 -13.53 5.67
N GLY A 248 33.97 -14.78 5.97
CA GLY A 248 34.25 -15.23 7.33
C GLY A 248 33.03 -15.07 8.25
N THR A 249 33.10 -14.14 9.21
CA THR A 249 32.00 -13.79 10.12
C THR A 249 31.30 -12.49 9.73
N CYS A 250 31.64 -11.92 8.58
CA CYS A 250 31.13 -10.64 8.10
C CYS A 250 30.03 -10.89 7.06
N LEU A 251 28.83 -10.38 7.32
CA LEU A 251 27.72 -10.36 6.36
C LEU A 251 27.62 -8.96 5.77
N SER A 252 27.95 -8.83 4.49
CA SER A 252 27.80 -7.60 3.71
C SER A 252 26.50 -7.66 2.92
N ILE A 253 25.63 -6.68 3.09
CA ILE A 253 24.32 -6.59 2.43
C ILE A 253 24.28 -5.30 1.63
N GLN A 254 23.86 -5.38 0.37
CA GLN A 254 23.76 -4.22 -0.53
C GLN A 254 22.42 -4.24 -1.27
N TRP A 255 21.90 -3.07 -1.61
CA TRP A 255 20.67 -2.94 -2.39
C TRP A 255 20.63 -1.65 -3.19
N GLU A 256 19.87 -1.65 -4.29
CA GLU A 256 19.62 -0.47 -5.10
C GLU A 256 18.44 0.35 -4.56
N LYS A 257 18.49 1.67 -4.81
CA LYS A 257 17.39 2.58 -4.53
C LYS A 257 16.10 2.08 -5.19
N PRO A 258 14.94 2.15 -4.50
CA PRO A 258 13.67 1.78 -5.12
C PRO A 258 13.34 2.66 -6.33
N VAL A 259 12.56 2.10 -7.25
CA VAL A 259 12.03 2.81 -8.42
C VAL A 259 11.16 3.96 -7.93
N SER A 260 11.67 5.18 -8.10
CA SER A 260 11.04 6.40 -7.61
C SER A 260 11.76 7.60 -8.16
N ALA A 261 11.06 8.71 -8.32
CA ALA A 261 11.69 9.96 -8.74
C ALA A 261 12.62 10.55 -7.65
N PHE A 262 12.43 10.21 -6.39
CA PHE A 262 13.26 10.71 -5.28
C PHE A 262 14.73 10.30 -5.44
N PRO A 263 15.70 11.19 -5.13
CA PRO A 263 17.12 10.87 -5.14
C PRO A 263 17.48 9.89 -4.01
N VAL A 264 18.71 9.35 -4.05
CA VAL A 264 19.19 8.32 -3.10
C VAL A 264 19.08 8.76 -1.63
N HIS A 265 19.47 9.99 -1.31
CA HIS A 265 19.46 10.53 0.06
C HIS A 265 18.06 10.76 0.66
N CYS A 266 16.98 10.50 -0.10
CA CYS A 266 15.60 10.67 0.36
C CYS A 266 14.98 9.36 0.85
N PHE A 267 15.77 8.31 1.10
CA PHE A 267 15.26 7.02 1.54
C PHE A 267 15.86 6.62 2.89
N ASP A 268 14.96 6.22 3.78
CA ASP A 268 15.29 5.49 4.99
C ASP A 268 15.00 4.01 4.72
N TYR A 269 15.93 3.14 5.09
CA TYR A 269 15.85 1.70 4.88
C TYR A 269 15.74 0.94 6.20
N GLU A 270 15.01 -0.16 6.14
CA GLU A 270 14.99 -1.17 7.18
C GLU A 270 15.46 -2.50 6.61
N VAL A 271 16.48 -3.11 7.21
CA VAL A 271 16.98 -4.43 6.85
C VAL A 271 16.61 -5.40 7.95
N LYS A 272 15.95 -6.49 7.56
CA LYS A 272 15.56 -7.59 8.43
C LYS A 272 16.42 -8.80 8.09
N ILE A 273 17.15 -9.30 9.08
CA ILE A 273 18.03 -10.46 8.99
C ILE A 273 17.47 -11.54 9.91
N TYR A 274 17.11 -12.68 9.33
CA TYR A 274 16.59 -13.83 10.07
C TYR A 274 17.61 -14.96 10.09
N ASN A 275 18.05 -15.39 11.27
CA ASN A 275 18.85 -16.59 11.42
C ASN A 275 17.91 -17.81 11.48
N THR A 276 17.90 -18.65 10.44
CA THR A 276 16.97 -19.78 10.33
C THR A 276 17.23 -20.86 11.39
N ARG A 277 18.48 -20.98 11.86
CA ARG A 277 18.90 -21.99 12.83
C ARG A 277 18.56 -21.61 14.28
N LYS A 278 18.76 -20.34 14.64
CA LYS A 278 18.48 -19.81 15.98
C LYS A 278 17.04 -19.32 16.12
N GLY A 279 16.31 -19.13 15.02
CA GLY A 279 14.95 -18.62 15.01
C GLY A 279 14.86 -17.15 15.46
N TYR A 280 15.92 -16.37 15.24
CA TYR A 280 16.03 -14.99 15.72
C TYR A 280 16.06 -14.00 14.56
N PHE A 281 15.36 -12.87 14.70
CA PHE A 281 15.37 -11.75 13.76
C PHE A 281 16.10 -10.55 14.35
N GLN A 282 16.93 -9.92 13.52
CA GLN A 282 17.49 -8.60 13.74
C GLN A 282 16.89 -7.63 12.73
N THR A 283 16.53 -6.42 13.17
CA THR A 283 16.06 -5.35 12.26
C THR A 283 16.82 -4.08 12.52
N GLU A 284 17.45 -3.54 11.48
CA GLU A 284 18.31 -2.36 11.55
C GLU A 284 17.79 -1.26 10.64
N LYS A 285 17.92 -0.01 11.10
CA LYS A 285 17.51 1.20 10.38
C LYS A 285 18.73 1.98 9.92
N MET A 286 18.75 2.39 8.65
CA MET A 286 19.82 3.22 8.12
C MET A 286 19.39 4.05 6.92
N THR A 287 20.24 4.99 6.51
CA THR A 287 20.04 5.86 5.35
C THR A 287 20.94 5.49 4.17
N THR A 288 21.88 4.56 4.39
CA THR A 288 22.82 4.06 3.38
C THR A 288 22.23 2.86 2.63
N ASN A 289 22.76 2.59 1.44
CA ASN A 289 22.38 1.45 0.59
C ASN A 289 23.16 0.16 0.89
N THR A 290 23.93 0.16 1.98
CA THR A 290 24.77 -0.94 2.40
C THR A 290 24.68 -1.12 3.91
N PHE A 291 24.80 -2.36 4.36
CA PHE A 291 24.85 -2.73 5.76
C PHE A 291 25.84 -3.88 5.97
N ILE A 292 26.63 -3.78 7.04
CA ILE A 292 27.58 -4.81 7.42
C ILE A 292 27.22 -5.28 8.83
N SER A 293 27.01 -6.59 8.98
CA SER A 293 26.70 -7.22 10.25
C SER A 293 27.70 -8.31 10.58
N VAL A 294 28.05 -8.45 11.86
CA VAL A 294 28.79 -9.61 12.35
C VAL A 294 27.80 -10.74 12.60
N ILE A 295 28.05 -11.90 12.00
CA ILE A 295 27.18 -13.07 12.05
C ILE A 295 27.91 -14.33 12.52
N ASP A 296 27.11 -15.33 12.93
CA ASP A 296 27.60 -16.69 13.17
C ASP A 296 27.71 -17.42 11.82
N GLY A 297 28.93 -17.81 11.43
CA GLY A 297 29.22 -18.38 10.10
C GLY A 297 28.59 -19.76 9.82
N ILE A 298 27.93 -20.37 10.80
CA ILE A 298 27.37 -21.74 10.70
C ILE A 298 25.83 -21.74 10.59
N SER A 299 25.24 -20.61 10.19
CA SER A 299 23.77 -20.50 10.01
C SER A 299 23.43 -20.01 8.62
N GLU A 300 22.27 -20.43 8.12
CA GLU A 300 21.62 -19.80 6.97
C GLU A 300 20.83 -18.59 7.45
N TYR A 301 20.86 -17.53 6.65
CA TYR A 301 20.21 -16.25 6.93
C TYR A 301 19.23 -15.90 5.82
N SER A 302 18.02 -15.47 6.19
CA SER A 302 17.06 -14.87 5.27
C SER A 302 17.06 -13.35 5.44
N ILE A 303 17.25 -12.62 4.35
CA ILE A 303 17.43 -11.17 4.36
C ILE A 303 16.33 -10.51 3.53
N GLN A 304 15.70 -9.48 4.09
CA GLN A 304 14.73 -8.64 3.42
C GLN A 304 14.99 -7.18 3.71
N VAL A 305 14.73 -6.31 2.74
CA VAL A 305 14.91 -4.86 2.86
C VAL A 305 13.62 -4.15 2.46
N ARG A 306 13.23 -3.11 3.20
CA ARG A 306 12.16 -2.20 2.80
C ARG A 306 12.64 -0.75 2.88
N ALA A 307 11.95 0.14 2.17
CA ALA A 307 12.29 1.55 2.10
C ALA A 307 11.09 2.43 2.45
N ALA A 308 11.35 3.59 3.03
CA ALA A 308 10.39 4.67 3.20
C ALA A 308 11.00 5.98 2.69
N VAL A 309 10.16 6.91 2.24
CA VAL A 309 10.64 8.26 1.89
C VAL A 309 10.94 9.00 3.18
N SER A 310 12.16 9.53 3.28
CA SER A 310 12.64 10.20 4.48
C SER A 310 11.87 11.49 4.76
N SER A 311 11.66 11.79 6.04
CA SER A 311 10.99 12.99 6.52
C SER A 311 11.68 14.29 6.08
N VAL A 312 12.97 14.22 5.74
CA VAL A 312 13.76 15.34 5.19
C VAL A 312 13.23 15.78 3.83
N CYS A 313 12.73 14.85 3.01
CA CYS A 313 12.31 15.15 1.64
C CYS A 313 10.79 15.38 1.51
N ARG A 314 9.99 14.68 2.31
CA ARG A 314 8.53 14.71 2.29
C ARG A 314 7.98 14.31 3.65
N ALA A 315 6.76 14.74 3.98
CA ALA A 315 6.07 14.27 5.17
C ALA A 315 6.01 12.73 5.22
N VAL A 316 6.02 12.18 6.44
CA VAL A 316 6.10 10.74 6.68
C VAL A 316 4.93 10.01 6.00
N GLY A 317 5.27 9.04 5.16
CA GLY A 317 4.32 8.19 4.44
C GLY A 317 4.45 6.71 4.81
N PRO A 318 3.71 5.83 4.13
CA PRO A 318 3.82 4.39 4.35
C PRO A 318 5.19 3.87 3.86
N SER A 319 5.71 2.85 4.55
CA SER A 319 6.87 2.10 4.07
C SER A 319 6.47 1.22 2.89
N SER A 320 7.47 0.86 2.06
CA SER A 320 7.30 -0.17 1.05
C SER A 320 7.01 -1.52 1.70
N GLU A 321 6.48 -2.43 0.89
CA GLU A 321 6.57 -3.86 1.18
C GLU A 321 8.03 -4.29 1.35
N TRP A 322 8.23 -5.41 2.03
CA TRP A 322 9.54 -6.04 2.10
C TRP A 322 9.96 -6.56 0.72
N SER A 323 11.26 -6.48 0.42
CA SER A 323 11.83 -7.18 -0.72
C SER A 323 11.59 -8.69 -0.63
N GLN A 324 11.70 -9.37 -1.76
CA GLN A 324 11.76 -10.82 -1.75
C GLN A 324 12.93 -11.30 -0.88
N PRO A 325 12.74 -12.36 -0.08
CA PRO A 325 13.79 -12.88 0.78
C PRO A 325 14.91 -13.48 -0.06
N ILE A 326 16.15 -13.08 0.24
CA ILE A 326 17.35 -13.77 -0.24
C ILE A 326 17.91 -14.63 0.88
N TYR A 327 18.58 -15.72 0.53
CA TYR A 327 19.16 -16.66 1.48
C TYR A 327 20.66 -16.76 1.27
N VAL A 328 21.42 -16.70 2.36
CA VAL A 328 22.88 -16.81 2.36
C VAL A 328 23.38 -17.65 3.53
N GLY A 329 24.53 -18.30 3.35
CA GLY A 329 25.10 -19.22 4.34
C GLY A 329 24.70 -20.67 4.11
N ASN A 330 25.30 -21.57 4.87
CA ASN A 330 25.05 -23.00 4.72
C ASN A 330 23.98 -23.47 5.69
N ASN A 331 22.94 -24.10 5.12
CA ASN A 331 22.04 -24.96 5.88
C ASN A 331 22.60 -26.39 5.87
N GLU A 332 23.72 -26.59 6.57
CA GLU A 332 24.13 -27.97 6.87
C GLU A 332 23.10 -28.54 7.84
N GLN A 333 22.08 -29.20 7.28
CA GLN A 333 21.31 -30.18 8.04
C GLN A 333 22.34 -31.12 8.65
N LYS A 334 22.51 -31.03 9.99
CA LYS A 334 23.32 -31.97 10.74
C LYS A 334 23.00 -33.37 10.18
N PRO A 335 23.99 -34.22 9.88
CA PRO A 335 23.76 -35.55 9.33
C PRO A 335 22.96 -36.46 10.27
N TRP A 336 22.49 -35.95 11.42
CA TRP A 336 21.58 -36.57 12.36
C TRP A 336 20.40 -37.26 11.69
N THR A 337 19.77 -36.70 10.65
CA THR A 337 18.68 -37.40 9.95
C THR A 337 19.18 -38.68 9.25
N LYS A 338 20.37 -38.65 8.65
CA LYS A 338 21.01 -39.82 8.03
C LYS A 338 21.50 -40.82 9.09
N TRP A 339 22.15 -40.35 10.15
CA TRP A 339 22.60 -41.18 11.28
C TRP A 339 21.43 -41.81 12.04
N PHE A 340 20.30 -41.11 12.15
CA PHE A 340 19.08 -41.60 12.77
C PHE A 340 18.47 -42.73 11.93
N LEU A 341 18.38 -42.58 10.61
CA LEU A 341 17.93 -43.66 9.72
C LEU A 341 18.86 -44.89 9.81
N ILE A 342 20.17 -44.68 9.85
CA ILE A 342 21.15 -45.77 10.02
C ILE A 342 20.97 -46.44 11.40
N ALA A 343 20.79 -45.66 12.47
CA ALA A 343 20.58 -46.19 13.81
C ALA A 343 19.26 -46.98 13.95
N VAL A 344 18.19 -46.50 13.32
CA VAL A 344 16.89 -47.20 13.27
C VAL A 344 17.02 -48.51 12.49
N MET A 345 17.69 -48.52 11.34
CA MET A 345 17.92 -49.75 10.57
C MET A 345 18.80 -50.75 11.34
N ALA A 346 19.86 -50.28 12.01
CA ALA A 346 20.72 -51.12 12.83
C ALA A 346 19.97 -51.74 14.01
N THR A 347 19.11 -50.96 14.70
CA THR A 347 18.30 -51.46 15.82
C THR A 347 17.25 -52.48 15.36
N VAL A 348 16.59 -52.27 14.22
CA VAL A 348 15.67 -53.27 13.65
C VAL A 348 16.39 -54.57 13.33
N CYS A 349 17.56 -54.51 12.68
CA CYS A 349 18.37 -55.69 12.40
C CYS A 349 18.77 -56.43 13.69
N PHE A 350 19.15 -55.71 14.74
CA PHE A 350 19.53 -56.29 16.03
C PHE A 350 18.36 -57.01 16.71
N ILE A 351 17.15 -56.42 16.66
CA ILE A 351 15.93 -57.03 17.20
C ILE A 351 15.58 -58.30 16.44
N LEU A 352 15.68 -58.31 15.11
CA LEU A 352 15.45 -59.50 14.28
C LEU A 352 16.44 -60.63 14.58
N LEU A 353 17.72 -60.29 14.81
CA LEU A 353 18.74 -61.26 15.20
C LEU A 353 18.45 -61.86 16.58
N ILE A 354 18.08 -61.05 17.57
CA ILE A 354 17.69 -61.51 18.90
C ILE A 354 16.44 -62.40 18.82
N PHE A 355 15.43 -61.99 18.07
CA PHE A 355 14.21 -62.77 17.86
C PHE A 355 14.51 -64.12 17.20
N SER A 356 15.37 -64.15 16.18
CA SER A 356 15.84 -65.38 15.55
C SER A 356 16.59 -66.29 16.52
N LEU A 357 17.49 -65.73 17.33
CA LEU A 357 18.21 -66.46 18.39
C LEU A 357 17.27 -67.04 19.45
N ILE A 358 16.28 -66.27 19.91
CA ILE A 358 15.26 -66.74 20.85
C ILE A 358 14.40 -67.83 20.21
N CYS A 359 14.01 -67.68 18.94
CA CYS A 359 13.28 -68.74 18.22
C CYS A 359 14.11 -70.03 18.10
N ARG A 360 15.42 -69.91 17.93
CA ARG A 360 16.36 -71.04 17.87
C ARG A 360 16.58 -71.69 19.22
N ILE A 361 16.73 -70.91 20.29
CA ILE A 361 17.00 -71.38 21.66
C ILE A 361 15.74 -71.94 22.33
N CYS A 362 14.57 -71.33 22.10
CA CYS A 362 13.32 -71.71 22.75
C CYS A 362 12.53 -72.82 22.03
N HIS A 363 13.02 -73.35 20.89
CA HIS A 363 12.37 -74.46 20.16
C HIS A 363 10.86 -74.23 19.88
N LEU A 364 10.39 -72.97 19.82
CA LEU A 364 8.96 -72.60 19.80
C LEU A 364 8.19 -73.14 18.58
N TRP A 365 8.90 -73.56 17.54
CA TRP A 365 8.32 -74.25 16.38
C TRP A 365 7.73 -75.63 16.72
N THR A 366 8.16 -76.30 17.81
CA THR A 366 7.60 -77.62 18.19
C THR A 366 6.26 -77.53 18.94
N LYS A 367 5.80 -76.33 19.34
CA LYS A 367 4.47 -76.14 19.95
C LYS A 367 3.40 -75.61 19.01
N VAL A 368 3.76 -75.08 17.83
CA VAL A 368 2.79 -74.51 16.89
C VAL A 368 2.41 -75.50 15.76
N PHE A 369 3.27 -76.47 15.45
CA PHE A 369 2.96 -77.57 14.52
C PHE A 369 3.47 -78.92 15.03
N PRO A 370 2.62 -79.80 15.59
CA PRO A 370 3.05 -81.15 15.97
C PRO A 370 3.31 -81.99 14.71
N PRO A 371 4.34 -82.87 14.71
CA PRO A 371 4.62 -83.75 13.59
C PRO A 371 3.55 -84.86 13.47
N VAL A 372 3.04 -85.07 12.26
CA VAL A 372 2.11 -86.15 11.93
C VAL A 372 2.79 -87.52 12.16
N PRO A 373 2.20 -88.45 12.93
CA PRO A 373 2.83 -89.73 13.22
C PRO A 373 2.81 -90.66 12.00
N ALA A 374 3.98 -91.17 11.63
CA ALA A 374 4.14 -92.18 10.59
C ALA A 374 3.66 -93.57 11.09
N PRO A 375 2.90 -94.34 10.28
CA PRO A 375 2.51 -95.69 10.63
C PRO A 375 3.67 -96.69 10.51
N LYS A 376 3.61 -97.71 11.38
CA LYS A 376 4.60 -98.78 11.56
C LYS A 376 4.61 -99.77 10.39
N SER A 377 5.81 -100.28 10.15
CA SER A 377 6.21 -101.33 9.21
C SER A 377 5.48 -102.67 9.37
N ASN A 378 5.18 -103.33 8.25
CA ASN A 378 5.43 -104.78 8.01
C ASN A 378 5.30 -105.06 6.50
N ILE A 379 6.41 -105.29 5.79
CA ILE A 379 7.02 -106.59 5.42
C ILE A 379 6.43 -107.18 4.11
N LYS A 380 7.37 -107.30 3.16
CA LYS A 380 7.58 -108.34 2.12
C LYS A 380 7.02 -108.17 0.71
N GLU A 381 7.90 -108.63 -0.19
CA GLU A 381 7.70 -109.04 -1.58
C GLU A 381 7.56 -107.85 -2.55
N PHE A 382 8.42 -107.64 -3.53
CA PHE A 382 9.12 -108.55 -4.44
C PHE A 382 10.55 -108.00 -4.69
N PHE A 383 11.60 -108.84 -4.69
CA PHE A 383 12.16 -109.43 -5.91
C PHE A 383 12.22 -108.37 -7.04
N VAL A 384 13.34 -108.05 -7.68
CA VAL A 384 14.45 -108.88 -8.12
C VAL A 384 15.38 -107.93 -8.87
N THR A 385 16.68 -108.06 -8.59
CA THR A 385 17.76 -108.14 -9.57
C THR A 385 17.87 -107.05 -10.65
N ILE A 386 19.04 -106.40 -10.72
CA ILE A 386 20.09 -106.56 -11.75
C ILE A 386 20.96 -105.29 -11.78
N ASN A 387 22.25 -105.51 -11.48
CA ASN A 387 23.37 -104.65 -11.81
C ASN A 387 23.51 -104.47 -13.33
N TYR A 388 23.90 -103.28 -13.80
CA TYR A 388 25.02 -103.00 -14.72
C TYR A 388 24.88 -101.52 -15.14
N GLU A 389 25.78 -100.64 -14.71
CA GLU A 389 27.04 -100.28 -15.39
C GLU A 389 26.85 -99.44 -16.67
N LYS A 390 27.50 -98.26 -16.63
CA LYS A 390 28.32 -97.64 -17.70
C LYS A 390 27.89 -96.25 -18.20
N THR A 391 28.68 -95.28 -17.75
CA THR A 391 29.31 -94.14 -18.44
C THR A 391 29.01 -93.93 -19.94
N GLY A 392 28.73 -92.67 -20.30
CA GLY A 392 29.29 -92.06 -21.51
C GLY A 392 28.35 -91.29 -22.46
N SER A 393 28.50 -89.96 -22.45
CA SER A 393 28.66 -89.05 -23.61
C SER A 393 27.58 -88.85 -24.70
N SER A 394 27.40 -87.55 -24.99
CA SER A 394 27.18 -86.84 -26.27
C SER A 394 25.85 -86.89 -27.04
N GLU A 395 25.33 -85.67 -27.20
CA GLU A 395 24.83 -85.01 -28.43
C GLU A 395 23.44 -85.29 -29.05
N THR A 396 22.68 -84.19 -29.11
CA THR A 396 21.83 -83.64 -30.19
C THR A 396 20.61 -84.43 -30.72
N GLN A 397 19.43 -83.78 -30.67
CA GLN A 397 18.65 -83.33 -31.84
C GLN A 397 17.47 -82.45 -31.38
N ILE A 398 17.39 -81.18 -31.82
CA ILE A 398 16.59 -80.65 -32.94
C ILE A 398 15.08 -80.71 -32.68
N GLU A 399 14.45 -79.53 -32.54
CA GLU A 399 13.26 -79.24 -33.33
C GLU A 399 13.26 -77.77 -33.78
N VAL A 400 13.10 -77.62 -35.10
CA VAL A 400 13.10 -76.42 -35.92
C VAL A 400 11.66 -76.15 -36.31
N ILE A 401 11.16 -74.91 -36.14
CA ILE A 401 10.12 -74.31 -37.00
C ILE A 401 10.45 -72.80 -37.04
N SER A 402 11.23 -72.35 -38.02
CA SER A 402 10.87 -71.91 -39.39
C SER A 402 10.58 -70.40 -39.49
N TYR A 403 11.63 -69.70 -39.91
CA TYR A 403 11.71 -68.57 -40.86
C TYR A 403 10.40 -67.95 -41.39
N ALA A 404 10.36 -66.61 -41.37
CA ALA A 404 10.46 -65.81 -42.61
C ALA A 404 10.90 -64.36 -42.28
N GLU A 405 12.19 -64.12 -42.48
CA GLU A 405 12.80 -62.90 -43.03
C GLU A 405 12.03 -62.42 -44.28
N GLU A 406 11.99 -61.14 -44.67
CA GLU A 406 13.07 -60.25 -45.11
C GLU A 406 12.39 -58.84 -45.23
N ALA A 407 12.95 -57.76 -44.69
CA ALA A 407 14.06 -56.95 -45.20
C ALA A 407 13.60 -55.72 -45.99
N GLY A 408 14.42 -54.67 -45.89
CA GLY A 408 14.59 -53.76 -47.02
C GLY A 408 14.75 -52.30 -46.66
N SER A 409 16.00 -51.96 -46.35
CA SER A 409 16.70 -50.74 -46.78
C SER A 409 16.24 -49.35 -46.33
N GLU A 410 17.14 -48.76 -45.55
CA GLU A 410 17.97 -47.62 -45.97
C GLU A 410 17.36 -46.22 -46.18
N THR A 411 18.04 -45.30 -45.49
CA THR A 411 18.51 -43.99 -45.93
C THR A 411 17.67 -42.74 -45.69
N LEU A 412 18.46 -41.73 -45.32
CA LEU A 412 18.33 -40.28 -45.52
C LEU A 412 17.74 -39.43 -44.38
N GLU A 413 18.69 -38.70 -43.78
CA GLU A 413 18.77 -37.23 -43.78
C GLU A 413 17.74 -36.37 -43.03
N ASP A 414 18.35 -35.52 -42.18
CA ASP A 414 18.10 -34.08 -42.03
C ASP A 414 16.87 -33.54 -41.29
N SER A 415 17.22 -32.79 -40.24
CA SER A 415 16.93 -31.36 -40.09
C SER A 415 15.54 -30.89 -39.64
N VAL A 416 15.57 -30.31 -38.42
CA VAL A 416 15.03 -28.97 -38.04
C VAL A 416 13.50 -28.84 -37.92
N PHE A 417 13.00 -28.58 -36.69
CA PHE A 417 12.68 -27.24 -36.16
C PHE A 417 12.53 -27.28 -34.63
#